data_AF-A0A7C0WF50-F1
#
_entry.id   AF-A0A7C0WF50-F1
#
_cell.length_a   1.000
_cell.length_b   1.000
_cell.length_c   1.000
_cell.angle_alpha   90.00
_cell.angle_beta   90.00
_cell.angle_gamma   90.00
#
_symmetry.space_group_name_H-M   'P 1'
#
loop_
_entity.id
_entity.type
_entity.pdbx_description
1 polymer ?
#
loop_
_entity_poly.entity_id
_entity_poly.type
_entity_poly.pdbx_seq_one_letter_code
_entity_poly.pdbx_strand_id
1 'polypeptide(L)' 'MDLSELEAELNLLLTQMENLPEDKHEFYLQLREKLAGFRAFGMPVPDDLARLEKELEKEFASDLKSSS' A
#
# COMPACT_ATOMS: atom_id res chain seq x y z
N MET A 1 -11.13 4.93 -15.47
CA MET A 1 -10.51 4.61 -14.18
C MET A 1 -9.56 5.74 -13.91
N ASP A 2 -10.01 6.67 -13.10
CA ASP A 2 -9.31 7.90 -12.79
C ASP A 2 -8.46 7.69 -11.53
N LEU A 3 -7.38 8.46 -11.39
CA LEU A 3 -6.48 8.40 -10.23
C LEU A 3 -7.25 8.55 -8.91
N SER A 4 -8.31 9.37 -8.94
CA SER A 4 -9.20 9.65 -7.83
C SER A 4 -10.02 8.44 -7.36
N GLU A 5 -10.47 7.59 -8.29
CA GLU A 5 -11.16 6.34 -7.91
C GLU A 5 -10.20 5.40 -7.18
N LEU A 6 -8.96 5.30 -7.66
CA LEU A 6 -7.93 4.45 -7.07
C LEU A 6 -7.54 4.93 -5.67
N GLU A 7 -7.39 6.24 -5.47
CA GLU A 7 -7.15 6.85 -4.15
C GLU A 7 -8.30 6.61 -3.17
N ALA A 8 -9.54 6.67 -3.64
CA ALA A 8 -10.72 6.40 -2.80
C ALA A 8 -10.78 4.92 -2.41
N GLU A 9 -10.54 4.03 -3.37
CA GLU A 9 -10.46 2.58 -3.15
C GLU A 9 -9.35 2.27 -2.12
N LEU A 10 -8.21 2.95 -2.21
CA LEU A 10 -7.06 2.80 -1.32
C LEU A 10 -7.26 3.40 0.08
N ASN A 11 -7.92 4.55 0.20
CA ASN A 11 -8.31 5.11 1.51
C ASN A 11 -9.30 4.21 2.25
N LEU A 12 -10.26 3.63 1.53
CA LEU A 12 -11.18 2.65 2.10
C LEU A 12 -10.43 1.40 2.57
N LEU A 13 -9.44 0.98 1.78
CA LEU A 13 -8.57 -0.14 2.07
C LEU A 13 -7.70 0.14 3.33
N LEU A 14 -7.11 1.34 3.46
CA LEU A 14 -6.39 1.84 4.63
C LEU A 14 -7.25 1.84 5.90
N THR A 15 -8.49 2.32 5.79
CA THR A 15 -9.45 2.36 6.89
C THR A 15 -9.80 0.94 7.38
N GLN A 16 -9.89 -0.02 6.45
CA GLN A 16 -10.07 -1.43 6.80
C GLN A 16 -8.84 -2.01 7.49
N MET A 17 -7.65 -1.60 7.08
CA MET A 17 -6.38 -2.02 7.68
C MET A 17 -6.22 -1.53 9.13
N GLU A 18 -6.73 -0.33 9.47
CA GLU A 18 -6.80 0.15 10.86
C GLU A 18 -7.68 -0.73 11.75
N ASN A 19 -8.70 -1.39 11.17
CA ASN A 19 -9.61 -2.26 11.91
C ASN A 19 -9.11 -3.73 12.01
N LEU A 20 -8.32 -4.19 11.04
CA LEU A 20 -7.84 -5.58 10.92
C LEU A 20 -6.34 -5.62 10.59
N PRO A 21 -5.46 -5.55 11.60
CA PRO A 21 -4.00 -5.55 11.41
C PRO A 21 -3.42 -6.91 11.01
N GLU A 22 -4.20 -7.98 10.97
CA GLU A 22 -3.70 -9.33 10.62
C GLU A 22 -3.40 -9.45 9.11
N ASP A 23 -4.12 -8.71 8.27
CA ASP A 23 -4.03 -8.80 6.80
C ASP A 23 -3.22 -7.67 6.15
N LYS A 24 -2.51 -6.85 6.94
CA LYS A 24 -1.71 -5.75 6.38
C LYS A 24 -0.70 -6.27 5.35
N HIS A 25 -0.17 -7.49 5.53
CA HIS A 25 0.86 -8.07 4.66
C HIS A 25 0.30 -8.45 3.28
N GLU A 26 -0.88 -9.07 3.23
CA GLU A 26 -1.59 -9.35 1.97
C GLU A 26 -1.93 -8.06 1.24
N PHE A 27 -2.40 -7.06 1.97
CA PHE A 27 -2.70 -5.74 1.42
C PHE A 27 -1.47 -5.10 0.77
N TYR A 28 -0.33 -5.11 1.46
CA TYR A 28 0.91 -4.53 0.96
C TYR A 28 1.33 -5.20 -0.36
N LEU A 29 1.20 -6.52 -0.45
CA LEU A 29 1.46 -7.27 -1.68
C LEU A 29 0.53 -6.84 -2.81
N GLN A 30 -0.78 -6.72 -2.56
CA GLN A 30 -1.74 -6.26 -3.56
C GLN A 30 -1.48 -4.83 -4.03
N LEU A 31 -1.19 -3.90 -3.11
CA LEU A 31 -0.84 -2.52 -3.42
C LEU A 31 0.43 -2.47 -4.28
N ARG A 32 1.48 -3.18 -3.88
CA ARG A 32 2.75 -3.23 -4.59
C ARG A 32 2.59 -3.81 -6.00
N GLU A 33 1.76 -4.84 -6.16
CA GLU A 33 1.49 -5.46 -7.45
C GLU A 33 0.73 -4.50 -8.39
N LYS A 34 -0.30 -3.81 -7.87
CA LYS A 34 -1.02 -2.74 -8.59
C LYS A 34 -0.04 -1.65 -9.03
N LEU A 35 0.81 -1.16 -8.13
CA LEU A 35 1.82 -0.13 -8.41
C LEU A 35 2.88 -0.57 -9.42
N ALA A 36 3.34 -1.82 -9.33
CA ALA A 36 4.26 -2.40 -10.31
C ALA A 36 3.64 -2.44 -11.71
N GLY A 37 2.33 -2.73 -11.81
CA GLY A 37 1.55 -2.59 -13.03
C GLY A 37 1.63 -1.17 -13.59
N PHE A 38 1.29 -0.14 -12.80
CA PHE A 38 1.36 1.26 -13.25
C PHE A 38 2.76 1.67 -13.72
N ARG A 39 3.81 1.31 -12.99
CA ARG A 39 5.21 1.56 -13.39
C ARG A 39 5.56 0.84 -14.70
N ALA A 40 5.09 -0.39 -14.89
CA ALA A 40 5.30 -1.16 -16.11
C ALA A 40 4.57 -0.56 -17.33
N PHE A 41 3.40 0.04 -17.12
CA PHE A 41 2.68 0.81 -18.14
C PHE A 41 3.31 2.19 -18.42
N GLY A 42 4.38 2.57 -17.72
CA GLY A 42 5.02 3.89 -17.86
C GLY A 42 4.20 5.02 -17.26
N MET A 43 3.21 4.71 -16.43
CA MET A 43 2.41 5.71 -15.72
C MET A 43 3.11 6.11 -14.42
N PRO A 44 3.21 7.42 -14.11
CA PRO A 44 3.74 7.86 -12.84
C PRO A 44 2.82 7.40 -11.71
N VAL A 45 3.40 6.73 -10.70
CA VAL A 45 2.68 6.37 -9.48
C VAL A 45 2.44 7.66 -8.69
N PRO A 46 1.20 7.95 -8.25
CA PRO A 46 0.93 9.10 -7.41
C PRO A 46 1.68 9.05 -6.08
N ASP A 47 2.11 10.22 -5.61
CA ASP A 47 2.94 10.38 -4.41
C ASP A 47 2.27 9.79 -3.16
N ASP A 48 0.94 9.92 -3.05
CA ASP A 48 0.16 9.32 -1.96
C ASP A 48 0.32 7.80 -1.86
N LEU A 49 0.44 7.10 -3.00
CA LEU A 49 0.62 5.64 -3.01
C LEU A 49 2.06 5.21 -2.75
N ALA A 50 3.02 5.96 -3.32
CA ALA A 50 4.44 5.76 -3.02
C ALA A 50 4.73 6.02 -1.52
N ARG A 51 4.01 6.97 -0.91
CA ARG A 51 4.08 7.26 0.52
C ARG A 51 3.46 6.14 1.34
N LEU A 52 2.30 5.63 0.94
CA LEU A 52 1.65 4.49 1.60
C LEU A 52 2.52 3.24 1.59
N GLU A 53 3.11 2.87 0.44
CA GLU A 53 4.05 1.75 0.34
C GLU A 53 5.18 1.89 1.37
N LYS A 54 5.78 3.08 1.46
CA LYS A 54 6.89 3.37 2.37
C LYS A 54 6.50 3.28 3.85
N GLU A 55 5.32 3.76 4.20
CA GLU A 55 4.85 3.73 5.59
C GLU A 55 4.55 2.28 6.02
N LEU A 56 3.92 1.49 5.14
CA LEU A 56 3.70 0.05 5.36
C LEU A 56 5.02 -0.71 5.46
N GLU A 57 5.95 -0.50 4.53
CA GLU A 57 7.29 -1.11 4.55
C GLU A 57 8.01 -0.82 5.87
N LYS A 58 7.95 0.42 6.36
CA LYS A 58 8.52 0.78 7.67
C LYS A 58 7.84 0.07 8.83
N GLU A 59 6.51 -0.04 8.81
CA GLU A 59 5.75 -0.74 9.85
C GLU A 59 6.18 -2.22 9.91
N PHE A 60 6.19 -2.92 8.78
CA PHE A 60 6.63 -4.32 8.70
C PHE A 60 8.11 -4.52 9.02
N ALA A 61 8.98 -3.63 8.51
CA ALA A 61 10.41 -3.70 8.79
C ALA A 61 10.70 -3.47 10.28
N SER A 62 9.86 -2.69 10.97
CA SER A 62 9.96 -2.47 12.42
C SER A 62 9.40 -3.63 13.24
N ASP A 63 8.31 -4.25 12.78
CA ASP A 63 7.72 -5.44 13.38
C ASP A 63 8.68 -6.65 13.33
N LEU A 64 9.26 -6.93 12.15
CA LEU A 64 10.28 -7.97 11.96
C LEU A 64 11.53 -7.77 12.83
N LYS A 65 11.86 -6.53 13.18
CA LYS A 65 13.08 -6.19 13.92
C LYS A 65 12.91 -6.22 15.44
N SER A 66 11.67 -6.24 15.95
CA SER A 66 11.39 -6.34 17.39
C SER A 66 11.36 -7.79 17.91
N SER A 67 11.52 -8.79 17.02
CA SER A 67 11.59 -10.21 17.37
C SER A 67 13.02 -10.80 17.40
N SER A 68 14.07 -9.96 17.50
CA SER A 68 15.48 -10.39 17.66
C SER A 68 16.11 -9.95 18.97
#